data_AF-A0A8T7FHD6-F1
#
_entry.id   AF-A0A8T7FHD6-F1
#
_cell.length_a   1.000
_cell.length_b   1.000
_cell.length_c   1.000
_cell.angle_alpha   90.00
_cell.angle_beta   90.00
_cell.angle_gamma   90.00
#
_symmetry.space_group_name_H-M   'P 1'
#
loop_
_entity.id
_entity.type
_entity.pdbx_description
1 polymer ?
#
loop_
_entity_poly.entity_id
_entity_poly.type
_entity_poly.pdbx_seq_one_letter_code
_entity_poly.pdbx_strand_id
1 'polypeptide(L)'
;MAEQTIGSTRTFVLAKGFIQVGNHSALMGEDDTKRLFAEVYADPDRPDVRTQEAYKAILSSMQPGWTLRVLQLFWPDPEPRLEFQKQAGQWKRPEMEGLDILYQGLTLAVQEYPLPFVRRTVFEFVLPGDEGIAWWEGLVGLCAGFGLRIRYLDQNAIEGLTRWVLNPNLEYQP
;
A
#
# COMPACT_ATOMS: atom_id res chain seq x y z
N MET A 1 5.09 26.53 31.60
CA MET A 1 5.57 26.19 30.24
C MET A 1 4.98 24.84 29.90
N ALA A 2 4.04 24.79 28.94
CA ALA A 2 3.41 23.53 28.56
C ALA A 2 4.46 22.64 27.89
N GLU A 3 4.61 21.41 28.37
CA GLU A 3 5.47 20.40 27.76
C GLU A 3 5.04 20.21 26.30
N GLN A 4 5.92 20.59 25.39
CA GLN A 4 5.73 20.35 23.97
C GLN A 4 5.96 18.84 23.76
N THR A 5 4.88 18.06 23.73
CA THR A 5 4.94 16.61 23.51
C THR A 5 5.48 16.35 22.11
N ILE A 6 6.79 16.11 22.00
CA ILE A 6 7.45 15.71 20.76
C ILE A 6 7.15 14.22 20.57
N GLY A 7 6.15 13.94 19.74
CA GLY A 7 5.71 12.59 19.42
C GLY A 7 4.68 12.04 20.41
N SER A 8 3.54 11.62 19.87
CA SER A 8 2.59 10.77 20.60
C SER A 8 2.62 9.41 19.93
N THR A 9 2.83 8.35 20.72
CA THR A 9 2.50 6.99 20.27
C THR A 9 0.98 6.93 20.28
N ARG A 10 0.34 7.29 19.17
CA ARG A 10 -1.06 6.93 18.98
C ARG A 10 -1.08 5.42 18.88
N THR A 11 -1.86 4.76 19.73
CA THR A 11 -2.17 3.34 19.59
C THR A 11 -2.59 3.13 18.13
N PHE A 12 -1.74 2.45 17.36
CA PHE A 12 -2.01 2.23 15.95
C PHE A 12 -3.18 1.24 15.89
N VAL A 13 -4.36 1.83 15.75
CA VAL A 13 -5.67 1.26 15.44
C VAL A 13 -5.87 -0.18 15.89
N LEU A 14 -6.31 -0.36 17.15
CA LEU A 14 -7.32 -1.39 17.38
C LEU A 14 -8.53 -0.96 16.53
N ALA A 15 -8.83 -1.72 15.49
CA ALA A 15 -9.92 -1.39 14.60
C ALA A 15 -11.21 -1.96 15.18
N LYS A 16 -12.29 -1.18 15.17
CA LYS A 16 -13.64 -1.67 15.51
C LYS A 16 -14.26 -2.50 14.36
N GLY A 17 -13.48 -2.77 13.32
CA GLY A 17 -13.90 -3.49 12.11
C GLY A 17 -13.95 -2.60 10.87
N PHE A 18 -14.67 -3.06 9.86
CA PHE A 18 -14.87 -2.36 8.59
C PHE A 18 -16.33 -2.00 8.39
N ILE A 19 -16.57 -0.87 7.74
CA ILE A 19 -17.89 -0.48 7.26
C ILE A 19 -17.81 -0.10 5.78
N GLN A 20 -18.90 -0.28 5.05
CA GLN A 20 -18.99 0.15 3.67
C GLN A 20 -19.37 1.63 3.60
N VAL A 21 -18.61 2.42 2.83
CA VAL A 21 -18.90 3.82 2.54
C VAL A 21 -18.81 4.05 1.04
N GLY A 22 -19.97 4.23 0.40
CA GLY A 22 -20.06 4.19 -1.06
C GLY A 22 -19.51 2.87 -1.60
N ASN A 23 -18.53 2.96 -2.51
CA ASN A 23 -17.85 1.79 -3.09
C ASN A 23 -16.60 1.36 -2.34
N HIS A 24 -16.32 1.94 -1.16
CA HIS A 24 -15.08 1.71 -0.43
C HIS A 24 -15.30 1.06 0.93
N SER A 25 -14.36 0.18 1.32
CA SER A 25 -14.28 -0.36 2.67
C SER A 25 -13.53 0.63 3.56
N ALA A 26 -14.20 1.21 4.55
CA ALA A 26 -13.59 2.10 5.52
C ALA A 26 -13.24 1.35 6.81
N LEU A 27 -12.02 1.54 7.28
CA LEU A 27 -11.57 1.02 8.58
C LEU A 27 -12.13 1.92 9.70
N MET A 28 -12.80 1.33 10.69
CA MET A 28 -13.28 2.04 11.87
C MET A 28 -12.16 2.17 12.89
N GLY A 29 -11.72 3.40 13.16
CA GLY A 29 -10.77 3.68 14.23
C GLY A 29 -11.42 3.56 15.61
N GLU A 30 -10.59 3.38 16.66
CA GLU A 30 -11.04 3.47 18.07
C GLU A 30 -11.77 4.79 18.37
N ASP A 31 -11.35 5.86 17.69
CA ASP A 31 -11.92 7.21 17.77
C ASP A 31 -13.24 7.38 16.99
N ASP A 32 -13.87 6.27 16.58
CA ASP A 32 -15.10 6.21 15.78
C ASP A 32 -15.00 6.92 14.42
N THR A 33 -13.78 7.21 13.99
CA THR A 33 -13.52 7.79 12.67
C THR A 33 -13.50 6.74 11.58
N LYS A 34 -14.01 7.10 10.40
CA LYS A 34 -14.01 6.26 9.20
C LYS A 34 -12.77 6.57 8.38
N ARG A 35 -11.92 5.57 8.13
CA ARG A 35 -10.62 5.78 7.47
C ARG A 35 -10.57 5.04 6.14
N LEU A 36 -10.32 5.79 5.07
CA LEU A 36 -10.19 5.29 3.71
C LEU A 36 -8.70 5.21 3.35
N PHE A 37 -8.32 4.19 2.59
CA PHE A 37 -6.93 3.95 2.21
C PHE A 37 -6.78 3.85 0.70
N ALA A 38 -5.72 4.47 0.18
CA ALA A 38 -5.34 4.36 -1.22
C ALA A 38 -3.83 4.30 -1.35
N GLU A 39 -3.35 3.53 -2.30
CA GLU A 39 -1.95 3.53 -2.70
C GLU A 39 -1.74 4.44 -3.91
N VAL A 40 -0.66 5.20 -3.86
CA VAL A 40 -0.26 6.13 -4.90
C VAL A 40 1.07 5.67 -5.49
N TYR A 41 1.11 5.56 -6.81
CA TYR A 41 2.30 5.15 -7.53
C TYR A 41 2.45 5.91 -8.84
N ALA A 42 3.69 6.01 -9.31
CA ALA A 42 4.00 6.59 -10.60
C ALA A 42 3.45 5.69 -11.71
N ASP A 43 2.85 6.29 -12.73
CA ASP A 43 2.47 5.56 -13.93
C ASP A 43 3.75 5.09 -14.65
N PRO A 44 3.98 3.76 -14.78
CA PRO A 44 5.20 3.24 -15.41
C PRO A 44 5.29 3.59 -16.89
N ASP A 45 4.15 3.90 -17.53
CA ASP A 45 4.07 4.22 -18.95
C ASP A 45 4.32 5.71 -19.22
N ARG A 46 4.48 6.54 -18.17
CA ARG A 46 4.73 7.98 -18.30
C ARG A 46 6.11 8.40 -17.80
N PRO A 47 6.95 8.99 -18.65
CA PRO A 47 8.25 9.51 -18.22
C PRO A 47 8.16 10.85 -17.48
N ASP A 48 7.06 11.60 -17.63
CA ASP A 48 6.87 12.98 -17.17
C ASP A 48 6.06 13.06 -15.86
N VAL A 49 6.38 12.21 -14.88
CA VAL A 49 5.66 12.19 -13.59
C VAL A 49 5.99 13.42 -12.75
N ARG A 50 4.96 14.18 -12.36
CA ARG A 50 5.08 15.45 -11.62
C ARG A 50 4.55 15.32 -10.19
N THR A 51 5.26 14.52 -9.37
CA THR A 51 4.86 14.20 -7.99
C THR A 51 4.64 15.42 -7.10
N GLN A 52 5.54 16.41 -7.15
CA GLN A 52 5.45 17.61 -6.31
C GLN A 52 4.21 18.45 -6.61
N GLU A 53 3.85 18.57 -7.89
CA GLU A 53 2.66 19.30 -8.32
C GLU A 53 1.38 18.56 -7.92
N ALA A 54 1.38 17.23 -8.03
CA ALA A 54 0.27 16.41 -7.57
C ALA A 54 0.02 16.59 -6.07
N TYR A 55 1.06 16.52 -5.23
CA TYR A 55 0.91 16.72 -3.79
C TYR A 55 0.41 18.12 -3.44
N LYS A 56 0.89 19.16 -4.15
CA LYS A 56 0.36 20.52 -3.99
C LYS A 56 -1.11 20.60 -4.37
N ALA A 57 -1.49 20.00 -5.50
CA ALA A 57 -2.88 19.97 -5.96
C ALA A 57 -3.80 19.26 -4.95
N ILE A 58 -3.39 18.08 -4.46
CA ILE A 58 -4.11 17.33 -3.41
C ILE A 58 -4.32 18.23 -2.19
N LEU A 59 -3.24 18.77 -1.61
CA LEU A 59 -3.33 19.58 -0.40
C LEU A 59 -4.17 20.85 -0.61
N SER A 60 -4.05 21.51 -1.77
CA SER A 60 -4.83 22.71 -2.10
C SER A 60 -6.32 22.46 -2.29
N SER A 61 -6.69 21.22 -2.63
CA SER A 61 -8.09 20.82 -2.84
C SER A 61 -8.79 20.36 -1.56
N MET A 62 -8.05 20.20 -0.44
CA MET A 62 -8.61 19.78 0.83
C MET A 62 -9.33 20.93 1.54
N GLN A 63 -10.45 20.61 2.20
CA GLN A 63 -11.17 21.57 3.03
C GLN A 63 -10.57 21.69 4.45
N PRO A 64 -10.73 22.83 5.13
CA PRO A 64 -10.35 22.97 6.53
C PRO A 64 -10.99 21.89 7.42
N GLY A 65 -10.19 21.33 8.33
CA GLY A 65 -10.63 20.26 9.23
C GLY A 65 -10.52 18.84 8.67
N TRP A 66 -10.25 18.68 7.37
CA TRP A 66 -10.02 17.37 6.79
C TRP A 66 -8.63 16.84 7.15
N THR A 67 -8.53 15.52 7.37
CA THR A 67 -7.26 14.88 7.75
C THR A 67 -6.84 13.87 6.71
N LEU A 68 -5.68 14.11 6.10
CA LEU A 68 -4.98 13.19 5.21
C LEU A 68 -3.62 12.87 5.83
N ARG A 69 -3.28 11.58 5.94
CA ARG A 69 -1.95 11.13 6.32
C ARG A 69 -1.29 10.42 5.15
N VAL A 70 0.01 10.64 5.01
CA VAL A 70 0.84 9.97 4.02
C VAL A 70 1.76 8.99 4.76
N LEU A 71 1.60 7.70 4.45
CA LEU A 71 2.43 6.63 4.96
C LEU A 71 3.42 6.23 3.86
N GLN A 72 4.71 6.32 4.16
CA GLN A 72 5.77 5.76 3.31
C GLN A 72 6.28 4.49 3.94
N LEU A 73 6.09 3.37 3.23
CA LEU A 73 6.46 2.05 3.70
C LEU A 73 7.68 1.59 2.93
N PHE A 74 8.72 1.20 3.67
CA PHE A 74 9.95 0.62 3.14
C PHE A 74 10.16 -0.70 3.86
N TRP A 75 9.87 -1.82 3.19
CA TRP A 75 9.89 -3.12 3.85
C TRP A 75 10.39 -4.22 2.89
N PRO A 76 11.11 -5.24 3.39
CA PRO A 76 11.44 -6.42 2.61
C PRO A 76 10.16 -7.16 2.18
N ASP A 77 9.98 -7.37 0.88
CA ASP A 77 8.78 -8.01 0.33
C ASP A 77 9.08 -9.44 -0.14
N PRO A 78 8.58 -10.47 0.57
CA PRO A 78 8.74 -11.86 0.17
C PRO A 78 7.81 -12.28 -0.97
N GLU A 79 6.76 -11.52 -1.28
CA GLU A 79 5.73 -11.95 -2.23
C GLU A 79 6.28 -12.15 -3.66
N PRO A 80 7.09 -11.25 -4.24
CA PRO A 80 7.69 -11.46 -5.56
C PRO A 80 8.56 -12.71 -5.62
N ARG A 81 9.26 -13.03 -4.52
CA ARG A 81 10.09 -14.24 -4.41
C ARG A 81 9.22 -15.48 -4.41
N LEU A 82 8.20 -15.51 -3.57
CA LEU A 82 7.29 -16.64 -3.46
C LEU A 82 6.55 -16.88 -4.77
N GLU A 83 6.13 -15.82 -5.45
CA GLU A 83 5.47 -15.89 -6.74
C GLU A 83 6.39 -16.42 -7.83
N PHE A 84 7.64 -15.94 -7.89
CA PHE A 84 8.65 -16.50 -8.80
C PHE A 84 8.90 -17.99 -8.52
N GLN A 85 9.02 -18.39 -7.26
CA GLN A 85 9.20 -19.79 -6.88
C GLN A 85 8.02 -20.67 -7.31
N LYS A 86 6.78 -20.18 -7.14
CA LYS A 86 5.57 -20.87 -7.63
C LYS A 86 5.58 -21.03 -9.14
N GLN A 87 5.90 -19.97 -9.87
CA GLN A 87 5.96 -19.99 -11.33
C GLN A 87 7.06 -20.93 -11.85
N ALA A 88 8.25 -20.86 -11.25
CA ALA A 88 9.35 -21.76 -11.57
C ALA A 88 8.96 -23.23 -11.31
N GLY A 89 8.30 -23.53 -10.19
CA GLY A 89 7.83 -24.88 -9.87
C GLY A 89 6.76 -25.43 -10.83
N GLN A 90 6.07 -24.57 -11.59
CA GLN A 90 5.10 -24.95 -12.62
C GLN A 90 5.74 -25.16 -14.01
N TRP A 91 7.03 -24.84 -14.18
CA TRP A 91 7.71 -25.11 -15.43
C TRP A 91 7.73 -26.62 -15.69
N LYS A 92 7.44 -27.02 -16.92
CA LYS A 92 7.50 -28.44 -17.31
C LYS A 92 8.88 -28.96 -16.96
N ARG A 93 8.93 -30.07 -16.20
CA ARG A 93 10.20 -30.74 -15.89
C ARG A 93 10.93 -31.01 -17.19
N PRO A 94 12.10 -30.41 -17.41
CA PRO A 94 12.82 -30.66 -18.64
C PRO A 94 13.31 -32.09 -18.72
N GLU A 95 13.20 -32.68 -19.90
CA GLU A 95 13.77 -34.01 -20.19
C GLU A 95 15.31 -33.98 -20.32
N MET A 96 15.91 -32.78 -20.31
CA MET A 96 17.36 -32.56 -20.49
C MET A 96 18.02 -32.01 -19.22
N GLU A 97 19.15 -32.63 -18.86
CA GLU A 97 19.98 -32.34 -17.68
C GLU A 97 20.33 -30.85 -17.50
N GLY A 98 20.65 -30.14 -18.59
CA GLY A 98 21.04 -28.73 -18.53
C GLY A 98 19.94 -27.78 -18.03
N LEU A 99 18.66 -28.12 -18.23
CA LEU A 99 17.54 -27.26 -17.83
C LEU A 99 17.11 -27.58 -16.39
N ASP A 100 17.38 -28.79 -15.89
CA ASP A 100 17.26 -29.12 -14.45
C ASP A 100 18.33 -28.37 -13.63
N ILE A 101 19.57 -28.31 -14.13
CA ILE A 101 20.65 -27.51 -13.51
C ILE A 101 20.28 -26.02 -13.47
N LEU A 102 19.70 -25.49 -14.54
CA LEU A 102 19.22 -24.10 -14.58
C LEU A 102 18.10 -23.86 -13.56
N TYR A 103 17.15 -24.80 -13.44
CA TYR A 103 16.06 -24.72 -12.46
C TYR A 103 16.58 -24.71 -11.01
N GLN A 104 17.52 -25.61 -10.69
CA GLN A 104 18.15 -25.68 -9.38
C GLN A 104 18.95 -24.40 -9.08
N GLY A 105 19.72 -23.92 -10.07
CA GLY A 105 20.50 -22.69 -9.95
C GLY A 105 19.64 -21.44 -9.73
N LEU A 106 18.53 -21.29 -10.47
CA LEU A 106 17.60 -20.17 -10.29
C LEU A 106 16.89 -20.23 -8.93
N THR A 107 16.49 -21.43 -8.49
CA THR A 107 15.84 -21.61 -7.18
C THR A 107 16.79 -21.25 -6.04
N LEU A 108 18.03 -21.72 -6.10
CA LEU A 108 19.07 -21.42 -5.11
C LEU A 108 19.41 -19.92 -5.10
N ALA A 109 19.62 -19.32 -6.27
CA ALA A 109 19.93 -17.90 -6.38
C ALA A 109 18.81 -17.02 -5.77
N VAL A 110 17.54 -17.37 -5.98
CA VAL A 110 16.39 -16.65 -5.43
C VAL A 110 16.25 -16.83 -3.91
N GLN A 111 16.71 -17.96 -3.37
CA GLN A 111 16.73 -18.20 -1.92
C GLN A 111 17.85 -17.41 -1.22
N GLU A 112 19.02 -17.30 -1.85
CA GLU A 112 20.19 -16.62 -1.28
C GLU A 112 20.18 -15.10 -1.48
N TYR A 113 19.47 -14.60 -2.50
CA TYR A 113 19.37 -13.15 -2.74
C TYR A 113 18.67 -12.47 -1.55
N PRO A 114 19.04 -11.23 -1.16
CA PRO A 114 18.25 -10.46 -0.19
C PRO A 114 16.83 -10.22 -0.71
N LEU A 115 15.88 -10.05 0.21
CA LEU A 115 14.50 -9.73 -0.18
C LEU A 115 14.48 -8.35 -0.87
N PRO A 116 13.77 -8.21 -2.00
CA PRO A 116 13.58 -6.90 -2.60
C PRO A 116 12.84 -6.01 -1.60
N PHE A 117 13.24 -4.74 -1.51
CA PHE A 117 12.50 -3.77 -0.72
C PHE A 117 11.37 -3.19 -1.55
N VAL A 118 10.13 -3.34 -1.07
CA VAL A 118 9.01 -2.61 -1.64
C VAL A 118 8.96 -1.22 -1.04
N ARG A 119 8.70 -0.23 -1.92
CA ARG A 119 8.42 1.15 -1.52
C ARG A 119 6.97 1.46 -1.88
N ARG A 120 6.13 1.64 -0.88
CA ARG A 120 4.71 1.96 -1.06
C ARG A 120 4.41 3.32 -0.47
N THR A 121 3.63 4.13 -1.19
CA THR A 121 3.09 5.40 -0.67
C THR A 121 1.59 5.22 -0.49
N VAL A 122 1.12 5.23 0.75
CA VAL A 122 -0.28 5.03 1.09
C VAL A 122 -0.85 6.32 1.67
N PHE A 123 -2.02 6.71 1.20
CA PHE A 123 -2.84 7.75 1.79
C PHE A 123 -3.86 7.13 2.74
N GLU A 124 -3.93 7.66 3.94
CA GLU A 124 -5.03 7.44 4.90
C GLU A 124 -5.84 8.73 4.98
N PHE A 125 -7.11 8.68 4.59
CA PHE A 125 -8.03 9.80 4.67
C PHE A 125 -9.09 9.55 5.73
N VAL A 126 -9.20 10.46 6.69
CA VAL A 126 -10.26 10.43 7.70
C VAL A 126 -11.49 11.08 7.10
N LEU A 127 -12.52 10.28 6.84
CA LEU A 127 -13.71 10.75 6.13
C LEU A 127 -14.55 11.69 7.01
N PRO A 128 -14.73 12.96 6.60
CA PRO A 128 -15.47 13.96 7.37
C PRO A 128 -16.99 13.93 7.09
N GLY A 129 -17.43 13.34 5.97
CA GLY A 129 -18.81 13.32 5.50
C GLY A 129 -18.91 13.03 3.99
N ASP A 130 -20.09 13.21 3.40
CA ASP A 130 -20.37 12.83 1.99
C ASP A 130 -19.52 13.61 0.98
N GLU A 131 -19.27 14.91 1.22
CA GLU A 131 -18.37 15.72 0.39
C GLU A 131 -16.95 15.14 0.34
N GLY A 132 -16.51 14.52 1.43
CA GLY A 132 -15.22 13.85 1.51
C GLY A 132 -15.14 12.62 0.61
N ILE A 133 -16.26 11.92 0.39
CA ILE A 133 -16.31 10.75 -0.53
C ILE A 133 -16.10 11.23 -1.96
N ALA A 134 -16.82 12.27 -2.38
CA ALA A 134 -16.70 12.82 -3.72
C ALA A 134 -15.27 13.31 -4.00
N TRP A 135 -14.64 13.98 -3.02
CA TRP A 135 -13.24 14.37 -3.14
C TRP A 135 -12.29 13.17 -3.22
N TRP A 136 -12.52 12.17 -2.37
CA TRP A 136 -11.72 10.94 -2.33
C TRP A 136 -11.74 10.20 -3.67
N GLU A 137 -12.92 10.03 -4.27
CA GLU A 137 -13.12 9.44 -5.60
C GLU A 137 -12.50 10.29 -6.73
N GLY A 138 -12.50 11.62 -6.55
CA GLY A 138 -11.88 12.57 -7.47
C GLY A 138 -10.35 12.50 -7.55
N LEU A 139 -9.68 11.89 -6.57
CA LEU A 139 -8.22 11.77 -6.54
C LEU A 139 -7.64 11.04 -7.76
N VAL A 140 -8.36 10.06 -8.33
CA VAL A 140 -7.91 9.35 -9.55
C VAL A 140 -7.73 10.34 -10.70
N GLY A 141 -8.74 11.19 -10.95
CA GLY A 141 -8.69 12.17 -12.02
C GLY A 141 -7.64 13.26 -11.79
N LEU A 142 -7.56 13.75 -10.56
CA LEU A 142 -6.56 14.76 -10.17
C LEU A 142 -5.14 14.24 -10.37
N CYS A 143 -4.83 13.04 -9.88
CA CYS A 143 -3.51 12.43 -9.96
C CYS A 143 -3.11 12.03 -11.39
N ALA A 144 -4.07 11.58 -12.19
CA ALA A 144 -3.81 11.19 -13.58
C ALA A 144 -3.21 12.35 -14.42
N GLY A 145 -3.62 13.60 -14.14
CA GLY A 145 -3.05 14.79 -14.79
C GLY A 145 -1.56 15.01 -14.54
N PHE A 146 -1.01 14.38 -13.50
CA PHE A 146 0.40 14.49 -13.10
C PHE A 146 1.19 13.19 -13.30
N GLY A 147 0.61 12.19 -13.98
CA GLY A 147 1.25 10.89 -14.20
C GLY A 147 1.29 10.00 -12.95
N LEU A 148 0.38 10.22 -12.00
CA LEU A 148 0.20 9.37 -10.84
C LEU A 148 -1.07 8.52 -10.99
N ARG A 149 -1.00 7.27 -10.54
CA ARG A 149 -2.13 6.37 -10.43
C ARG A 149 -2.51 6.18 -8.97
N ILE A 150 -3.81 6.07 -8.74
CA ILE A 150 -4.41 5.80 -7.43
C ILE A 150 -5.04 4.42 -7.47
N ARG A 151 -4.68 3.58 -6.51
CA ARG A 151 -5.35 2.30 -6.24
C ARG A 151 -6.00 2.36 -4.87
N TYR A 152 -7.32 2.43 -4.84
CA TYR A 152 -8.06 2.31 -3.58
C TYR A 152 -7.85 0.92 -2.99
N LEU A 153 -7.56 0.86 -1.70
CA LEU A 153 -7.35 -0.41 -0.99
C LEU A 153 -8.70 -0.94 -0.51
N ASP A 154 -8.95 -2.22 -0.78
CA ASP A 154 -10.09 -2.95 -0.25
C ASP A 154 -9.81 -3.47 1.17
N GLN A 155 -10.80 -4.10 1.80
CA GLN A 155 -10.66 -4.66 3.13
C GLN A 155 -9.43 -5.59 3.24
N ASN A 156 -9.24 -6.51 2.29
CA ASN A 156 -8.13 -7.46 2.33
C ASN A 156 -6.77 -6.76 2.26
N ALA A 157 -6.63 -5.75 1.41
CA ALA A 157 -5.41 -4.97 1.29
C ALA A 157 -5.15 -4.11 2.55
N ILE A 158 -6.19 -3.56 3.19
CA ILE A 158 -6.07 -2.83 4.45
C ILE A 158 -5.70 -3.77 5.61
N GLU A 159 -6.28 -4.97 5.66
CA GLU A 159 -5.89 -6.00 6.63
C GLU A 159 -4.44 -6.44 6.42
N GLY A 160 -4.02 -6.66 5.17
CA GLY A 160 -2.62 -6.95 4.85
C GLY A 160 -1.69 -5.83 5.31
N LEU A 161 -2.04 -4.57 5.02
CA LEU A 161 -1.28 -3.39 5.44
C LEU A 161 -1.17 -3.29 6.97
N THR A 162 -2.27 -3.47 7.70
CA THR A 162 -2.26 -3.42 9.17
C THR A 162 -1.44 -4.55 9.77
N ARG A 163 -1.52 -5.77 9.23
CA ARG A 163 -0.66 -6.89 9.63
C ARG A 163 0.81 -6.56 9.38
N TRP A 164 1.17 -5.98 8.25
CA TRP A 164 2.56 -5.62 7.94
C TRP A 164 3.11 -4.54 8.86
N VAL A 165 2.28 -3.57 9.27
CA VAL A 165 2.69 -2.47 10.16
C VAL A 165 2.70 -2.89 11.64
N LEU A 166 1.83 -3.81 12.06
CA LEU A 166 1.61 -4.15 13.48
C LEU A 166 2.19 -5.49 13.91
N ASN A 167 2.27 -6.48 13.02
CA ASN A 167 2.71 -7.83 13.35
C ASN A 167 3.32 -8.49 12.11
N PRO A 168 4.58 -8.17 11.74
CA PRO A 168 5.26 -8.75 10.60
C PRO A 168 5.48 -10.25 10.85
N ASN A 169 4.47 -11.06 10.54
CA ASN A 169 4.61 -12.50 10.61
C ASN A 169 5.44 -12.93 9.41
N LEU A 170 6.69 -13.30 9.65
CA LEU A 170 7.61 -13.83 8.65
C LEU A 170 7.23 -15.25 8.19
N GLU A 171 6.31 -15.90 8.92
CA GLU A 171 5.78 -17.22 8.58
C GLU A 171 4.47 -17.03 7.79
N TYR A 172 4.62 -16.78 6.48
CA TYR A 172 3.50 -16.78 5.54
C TYR A 172 2.94 -18.20 5.37
N GLN A 173 1.64 -18.40 5.63
CA GLN A 173 0.89 -19.54 5.13
C GLN A 173 -0.26 -19.00 4.24
N PRO A 174 -0.36 -19.46 2.98
CA PRO A 174 -1.30 -18.95 1.98
C PRO A 174 -2.77 -19.26 2.30
#